data_AF-A0A2G2QXK1-F1
#
_entry.id   AF-A0A2G2QXK1-F1
#
_cell.length_a   1.000
_cell.length_b   1.000
_cell.length_c   1.000
_cell.angle_alpha   90.00
_cell.angle_beta   90.00
_cell.angle_gamma   90.00
#
_symmetry.space_group_name_H-M   'P 1'
#
loop_
_entity.id
_entity.type
_entity.pdbx_description
1 polymer ?
#
loop_
_entity_poly.entity_id
_entity_poly.type
_entity_poly.pdbx_seq_one_letter_code
_entity_poly.pdbx_strand_id
1 'polypeptide(L)' 'MLKIKRRSGETLIPNTADGLVRIEFGLDGRQFNLAIDAPTEVEVLRSWLVEKEAD' A
#
# COMPACT_ATOMS: atom_id res chain seq x y z
N MET A 1 11.61 -11.42 -2.20
CA MET A 1 10.31 -10.81 -1.85
C MET A 1 9.98 -11.14 -0.40
N LEU A 2 9.86 -10.12 0.45
CA LEU A 2 9.48 -10.31 1.85
C LEU A 2 7.98 -10.64 1.93
N LYS A 3 7.62 -11.66 2.72
CA LYS A 3 6.21 -12.00 3.00
C LYS A 3 5.90 -11.65 4.44
N ILE A 4 4.85 -10.87 4.64
CA ILE A 4 4.36 -10.49 5.98
C ILE A 4 2.91 -10.90 6.12
N LYS A 5 2.52 -11.27 7.33
CA LYS A 5 1.12 -11.58 7.68
C LYS A 5 0.57 -10.42 8.52
N ARG A 6 -0.59 -9.89 8.11
CA ARG A 6 -1.33 -8.85 8.84
C ARG A 6 -2.80 -9.24 9.00
N ARG A 7 -3.43 -8.76 10.07
CA ARG A 7 -4.87 -8.89 10.33
C ARG A 7 -5.59 -7.60 9.90
N SER A 8 -6.91 -7.70 9.71
CA SER A 8 -7.74 -6.50 9.54
C SER A 8 -7.61 -5.60 10.78
N GLY A 9 -7.45 -4.29 10.56
CA GLY A 9 -7.20 -3.29 11.60
C GLY A 9 -5.72 -3.12 11.98
N GLU A 10 -4.80 -3.93 11.43
CA GLU A 10 -3.37 -3.73 11.65
C GLU A 10 -2.79 -2.71 10.67
N THR A 11 -1.71 -2.05 11.10
CA THR A 11 -0.96 -1.09 10.30
C THR A 11 0.46 -1.60 10.06
N LEU A 12 0.96 -1.41 8.83
CA LEU A 12 2.37 -1.53 8.50
C LEU A 12 2.94 -0.13 8.27
N ILE A 13 4.12 0.14 8.82
CA ILE A 13 4.83 1.41 8.59
C ILE A 13 6.21 1.12 8.02
N PRO A 14 6.36 1.00 6.68
CA PRO A 14 7.67 0.93 6.06
C PRO A 14 8.40 2.27 6.16
N ASN A 15 9.69 2.21 6.48
CA ASN A 15 10.59 3.34 6.36
C ASN A 15 11.33 3.24 5.02
N THR A 16 10.91 4.05 4.06
CA THR A 16 11.54 4.12 2.73
C THR A 16 12.63 5.19 2.71
N ALA A 17 13.41 5.27 1.62
CA ALA A 17 14.40 6.34 1.47
C ALA A 17 13.74 7.73 1.37
N ASP A 18 12.54 7.78 0.79
CA ASP A 18 11.81 9.01 0.48
C ASP A 18 10.77 9.37 1.56
N GLY A 19 10.67 8.55 2.62
CA GLY A 19 9.86 8.85 3.80
C GLY A 19 9.11 7.65 4.39
N LEU A 20 8.31 7.93 5.42
CA LEU A 20 7.47 6.93 6.08
C LEU A 20 6.18 6.74 5.30
N VAL A 21 5.85 5.49 5.00
CA VAL A 21 4.56 5.11 4.41
C VAL A 21 3.74 4.41 5.47
N ARG A 22 2.45 4.72 5.59
CA ARG A 22 1.52 4.04 6.50
C ARG A 22 0.49 3.28 5.68
N ILE A 23 0.41 1.97 5.89
CA ILE A 23 -0.51 1.07 5.19
C ILE A 23 -1.44 0.43 6.21
N GLU A 24 -2.73 0.71 6.12
CA GLU A 24 -3.76 0.11 6.96
C GLU A 24 -4.51 -1.00 6.22
N PHE A 25 -4.63 -2.15 6.87
CA PHE A 25 -5.16 -3.38 6.29
C PHE A 25 -6.63 -3.54 6.72
N GLY A 26 -7.55 -3.55 5.76
CA GLY A 26 -8.97 -3.77 6.00
C GLY A 26 -9.49 -5.01 5.26
N LEU A 27 -10.43 -5.71 5.87
CA LEU A 27 -11.21 -6.77 5.22
C LEU A 27 -12.69 -6.38 5.21
N ASP A 28 -13.30 -6.41 4.04
CA ASP A 28 -14.75 -6.25 3.86
C ASP A 28 -15.30 -7.46 3.09
N GLY A 29 -15.78 -8.44 3.84
CA GLY A 29 -16.21 -9.73 3.31
C GLY A 29 -15.07 -10.46 2.57
N ARG A 30 -15.18 -10.54 1.24
CA ARG A 30 -14.17 -11.15 0.36
C ARG A 30 -13.22 -10.13 -0.28
N GLN A 31 -13.45 -8.84 -0.06
CA GLN A 31 -12.60 -7.77 -0.57
C GLN A 31 -11.57 -7.36 0.48
N PHE A 32 -10.42 -6.92 -0.01
CA PHE A 32 -9.32 -6.42 0.80
C PHE A 32 -9.14 -4.93 0.51
N ASN A 33 -9.19 -4.12 1.56
CA ASN A 33 -9.07 -2.67 1.49
C ASN A 33 -7.71 -2.25 2.02
N LEU A 34 -7.06 -1.33 1.31
CA LEU A 34 -5.83 -0.69 1.73
C LEU A 34 -6.04 0.82 1.79
N ALA A 35 -5.81 1.41 2.95
CA ALA A 35 -5.59 2.85 3.05
C ALA A 35 -4.08 3.09 3.13
N ILE A 36 -3.57 3.97 2.26
CA ILE A 36 -2.15 4.27 2.16
C ILE A 36 -1.99 5.78 2.35
N ASP A 37 -1.25 6.14 3.39
CA ASP A 37 -0.82 7.50 3.66
C ASP A 37 0.70 7.57 3.44
N ALA A 38 1.12 8.51 2.59
CA ALA A 38 2.48 8.62 2.10
C ALA A 38 2.81 10.10 1.84
N PRO A 39 4.07 10.50 1.97
CA PRO A 39 4.51 11.84 1.62
C PRO A 39 4.38 12.09 0.11
N THR A 40 4.33 13.35 -0.30
CA THR A 40 4.06 13.76 -1.70
C THR A 40 5.13 13.25 -2.67
N GLU A 41 6.34 13.03 -2.17
CA GLU A 41 7.50 12.52 -2.91
C GLU A 41 7.39 11.03 -3.23
N VAL A 42 6.51 10.29 -2.54
CA VAL A 42 6.28 8.85 -2.76
C VAL A 42 5.04 8.63 -3.60
N GLU A 43 5.23 8.06 -4.78
CA GLU A 43 4.13 7.73 -5.67
C GLU A 43 3.43 6.43 -5.24
N VAL A 44 2.10 6.48 -5.14
CA VAL A 44 1.25 5.33 -4.77
C VAL A 44 0.34 4.98 -5.94
N LEU A 45 0.74 3.97 -6.72
CA LEU A 45 0.03 3.53 -7.92
C LEU A 45 -0.68 2.19 -7.70
N ARG A 46 -1.82 2.02 -8.38
CA ARG A 46 -2.45 0.72 -8.53
C ARG A 46 -1.82 0.02 -9.74
N SER A 47 -1.53 -1.27 -9.64
CA SER A 47 -0.75 -2.00 -10.66
C SER A 47 -1.33 -1.87 -12.08
N TRP A 48 -2.65 -1.84 -12.23
CA TRP A 48 -3.32 -1.70 -13.52
C TRP A 48 -3.28 -0.27 -14.12
N LEU A 49 -2.86 0.73 -13.35
CA LEU A 49 -2.61 2.08 -13.87
C LEU A 49 -1.20 2.18 -14.47
N VAL A 50 -0.23 1.49 -13.87
CA VAL A 50 1.16 1.43 -14.36
C VAL A 50 1.22 0.78 -15.74
N GLU A 51 0.43 -0.26 -15.99
CA GLU A 51 0.38 -0.94 -17.29
C GLU A 51 -0.19 -0.07 -18.42
N LYS A 52 -1.01 0.95 -18.10
CA LYS A 52 -1.62 1.83 -19.11
C LYS A 52 -0.73 2.99 -19.56
N GLU A 53 0.28 3.36 -18.79
CA GLU A 53 1.20 4.44 -19.13
C GLU A 53 2.43 3.95 -19.92
N ALA A 54 2.56 2.62 -20.09
CA ALA A 54 3.65 1.97 -20.82
C ALA A 54 3.32 1.64 -22.28
N ASP A 55 2.08 1.89 -22.73
CA ASP A 55 1.59 1.76 -24.12
C ASP A 55 1.37 3.14 -24.77
#